data_AF-A0A9E7UCZ2-F1
#
_entry.id   AF-A0A9E7UCZ2-F1
#
_cell.length_a   1.000
_cell.length_b   1.000
_cell.length_c   1.000
_cell.angle_alpha   90.00
_cell.angle_beta   90.00
_cell.angle_gamma   90.00
#
_symmetry.space_group_name_H-M   'P 1'
#
loop_
_entity.id
_entity.type
_entity.pdbx_description
1 polymer ?
#
loop_
_entity_poly.entity_id
_entity_poly.type
_entity_poly.pdbx_seq_one_letter_code
_entity_poly.pdbx_strand_id
1 'polypeptide(L)' 'MSDCTHPLDPEFVHPGDVDIIGVGADGEGTFFKLALPCPECSEALEVHAHVDSVEEGEFELPLDDARYD' A
#
# COMPACT_ATOMS: atom_id res chain seq x y z
N MET A 1 7.01 6.29 -18.28
CA MET A 1 6.95 5.00 -17.58
C MET A 1 8.34 4.80 -17.01
N SER A 2 8.46 4.82 -15.69
CA SER A 2 9.75 4.59 -15.01
C SER A 2 10.16 3.14 -15.21
N ASP A 3 11.42 2.92 -15.61
CA ASP A 3 11.98 1.61 -15.99
C ASP A 3 12.95 1.12 -14.89
N CYS A 4 12.59 1.39 -13.63
CA CYS A 4 13.40 1.00 -12.49
C CYS A 4 13.29 -0.51 -12.25
N THR A 5 14.43 -1.19 -12.32
CA THR A 5 14.55 -2.65 -12.11
C THR A 5 15.38 -3.02 -10.88
N HIS A 6 15.71 -2.05 -10.03
CA HIS A 6 16.40 -2.28 -8.77
C HIS A 6 15.61 -3.26 -7.89
N PRO A 7 16.28 -4.23 -7.25
CA PRO A 7 15.62 -5.14 -6.34
C PRO A 7 15.03 -4.36 -5.16
N LEU A 8 13.77 -4.62 -4.85
CA LEU A 8 13.16 -4.10 -3.62
C LEU A 8 13.58 -5.00 -2.46
N ASP A 9 14.31 -4.42 -1.50
CA ASP A 9 14.52 -5.08 -0.22
C ASP A 9 13.33 -4.81 0.71
N PRO A 10 12.63 -5.85 1.20
CA PRO A 10 11.49 -5.68 2.09
C PRO A 10 11.82 -4.93 3.39
N GLU A 11 13.10 -4.86 3.79
CA GLU A 11 13.50 -4.11 4.99
C GLU A 11 13.28 -2.59 4.85
N PHE A 12 13.19 -2.07 3.62
CA PHE A 12 12.95 -0.65 3.32
C PHE A 12 11.53 -0.35 2.81
N VAL A 13 10.63 -1.34 2.85
CA VAL A 13 9.22 -1.14 2.47
C VAL A 13 8.38 -1.01 3.74
N HIS A 14 8.03 0.23 4.09
CA HIS A 14 7.15 0.50 5.22
C HIS A 14 5.73 0.86 4.74
N PRO A 15 4.68 0.43 5.45
CA PRO A 15 3.30 0.73 5.08
C PRO A 15 2.99 2.23 4.93
N GLY A 16 3.71 3.10 5.64
CA GLY A 16 3.53 4.56 5.58
C GLY A 16 4.10 5.21 4.32
N ASP A 17 4.97 4.53 3.59
CA ASP A 17 5.66 5.04 2.40
C ASP A 17 4.98 4.56 1.09
N VAL A 18 3.80 3.96 1.21
CA VAL A 18 3.09 3.31 0.11
C VAL A 18 1.76 4.01 -0.14
N ASP A 19 1.51 4.34 -1.40
CA ASP A 19 0.22 4.84 -1.87
C ASP A 19 -0.58 3.72 -2.54
N ILE A 20 -1.86 3.59 -2.19
CA ILE A 20 -2.78 2.68 -2.90
C ILE A 20 -3.27 3.38 -4.17
N ILE A 21 -2.90 2.85 -5.33
CA ILE A 21 -3.30 3.39 -6.64
C ILE A 21 -4.40 2.58 -7.32
N GLY A 22 -4.75 1.41 -6.77
CA GLY A 22 -5.85 0.60 -7.27
C GLY A 22 -6.19 -0.58 -6.37
N VAL A 23 -7.43 -1.04 -6.49
CA VAL A 23 -7.94 -2.24 -5.84
C VAL A 23 -8.60 -3.09 -6.91
N GLY A 24 -8.35 -4.40 -6.88
CA GLY A 24 -8.92 -5.35 -7.81
C GLY A 24 -9.23 -6.69 -7.15
N ALA A 25 -9.85 -7.56 -7.93
CA ALA A 25 -10.06 -8.94 -7.55
C ALA A 25 -9.83 -9.85 -8.76
N ASP A 26 -9.26 -11.02 -8.52
CA ASP A 26 -9.00 -12.06 -9.51
C ASP A 26 -9.25 -13.46 -8.95
N GLY A 27 -8.73 -14.50 -9.62
CA GLY A 27 -8.92 -15.90 -9.22
C GLY A 27 -8.26 -16.28 -7.89
N GLU A 28 -7.35 -15.46 -7.37
CA GLU A 28 -6.62 -15.67 -6.11
C GLU A 28 -7.17 -14.80 -4.97
N GLY A 29 -8.10 -13.88 -5.27
CA GLY A 29 -8.81 -13.07 -4.27
C GLY A 29 -8.69 -11.58 -4.54
N THR A 30 -8.69 -10.79 -3.46
CA THR A 30 -8.51 -9.32 -3.55
C THR A 30 -7.04 -9.00 -3.64
N PHE A 31 -6.68 -8.02 -4.47
CA PHE A 31 -5.32 -7.51 -4.55
C PHE A 31 -5.31 -5.97 -4.59
N PHE A 32 -4.21 -5.41 -4.13
CA PHE A 32 -3.93 -3.98 -4.18
C PHE A 32 -2.82 -3.69 -5.18
N LYS A 33 -2.98 -2.58 -5.92
CA LYS A 33 -1.90 -1.96 -6.68
C LYS A 33 -1.33 -0.82 -5.86
N LEU A 34 -0.04 -0.89 -5.63
CA LEU A 34 0.70 -0.03 -4.74
C LEU A 34 1.71 0.79 -5.55
N ALA A 35 1.83 2.07 -5.24
CA ALA A 35 2.91 2.92 -5.69
C ALA A 35 3.85 3.19 -4.51
N LEU A 36 5.14 3.02 -4.73
CA LEU A 36 6.17 3.34 -3.76
C LEU A 36 7.41 3.94 -4.45
N PRO A 37 8.15 4.82 -3.79
CA PRO A 37 9.43 5.31 -4.31
C PRO A 37 10.49 4.20 -4.24
N CYS A 38 11.26 4.03 -5.30
CA CYS A 38 12.46 3.19 -5.27
C CYS A 38 13.47 3.79 -4.28
N PRO A 39 13.97 3.04 -3.29
CA PRO A 39 14.94 3.56 -2.33
C PRO A 39 16.28 3.92 -2.98
N GLU A 40 16.63 3.32 -4.12
CA GLU A 40 17.90 3.56 -4.80
C GLU A 40 17.88 4.78 -5.73
N CYS A 41 16.82 4.94 -6.52
CA CYS A 41 16.75 6.00 -7.55
C CYS A 41 15.58 6.97 -7.39
N SER A 42 14.71 6.78 -6.39
CA SER A 42 13.51 7.59 -6.14
C SER A 42 12.47 7.58 -7.27
N GLU A 43 12.62 6.69 -8.26
CA GLU A 43 11.59 6.49 -9.28
C GLU A 43 10.36 5.79 -8.71
N ALA A 44 9.18 6.09 -9.25
CA ALA A 44 7.95 5.44 -8.84
C ALA A 44 7.90 3.98 -9.33
N LEU A 45 7.66 3.05 -8.41
CA LEU A 45 7.49 1.64 -8.66
C LEU A 45 6.03 1.24 -8.47
N GLU A 46 5.50 0.43 -9.39
CA GLU A 46 4.19 -0.20 -9.25
C GLU A 46 4.39 -1.65 -8.78
N VAL A 47 3.78 -2.00 -7.64
CA VAL A 47 3.84 -3.35 -7.07
C VAL A 47 2.42 -3.84 -6.81
N HIS A 48 2.18 -5.13 -7.06
CA HIS A 48 0.88 -5.78 -6.81
C HIS A 48 1.01 -6.71 -5.61
N ALA A 49 0.09 -6.61 -4.67
CA ALA A 49 0.07 -7.42 -3.45
C ALA A 49 -1.31 -8.05 -3.26
N HIS A 50 -1.34 -9.38 -3.11
CA HIS A 50 -2.56 -10.11 -2.78
C HIS A 50 -2.84 -10.03 -1.28
N VAL A 51 -4.13 -10.05 -0.94
CA VAL A 51 -4.58 -10.09 0.44
C VAL A 51 -4.53 -11.52 0.94
N ASP A 52 -3.60 -11.80 1.86
CA ASP A 52 -3.45 -13.11 2.49
C ASP A 52 -4.53 -13.37 3.56
N SER A 53 -4.83 -12.36 4.38
CA SER A 53 -5.87 -12.42 5.40
C SER A 53 -6.53 -11.07 5.62
N VAL A 54 -7.77 -11.10 6.10
CA VAL A 54 -8.51 -9.93 6.56
C VAL A 54 -8.87 -10.19 8.01
N GLU A 55 -8.43 -9.30 8.91
CA GLU A 55 -8.76 -9.35 10.32
C GLU A 55 -9.66 -8.18 10.69
N GLU A 56 -10.72 -8.46 11.43
CA GLU A 56 -11.58 -7.42 12.00
C GLU A 56 -10.86 -6.82 13.20
N GLY A 57 -10.60 -5.52 13.16
CA GLY A 57 -10.02 -4.78 14.27
C GLY A 57 -11.02 -3.76 14.82
N GLU A 58 -11.16 -3.75 16.14
CA GLU A 58 -11.84 -2.67 16.85
C GLU A 58 -10.85 -1.52 17.03
N PHE A 59 -10.86 -0.57 16.11
CA PHE A 59 -10.06 0.65 16.21
C PHE A 59 -10.98 1.83 16.55
N GLU A 60 -10.71 2.50 17.67
CA GLU A 60 -11.26 3.83 17.91
C GLU A 60 -10.57 4.79 16.96
N LEU A 61 -11.25 5.20 15.88
CA LEU A 61 -10.79 6.30 15.07
C LEU A 61 -10.68 7.54 15.97
N PRO A 62 -9.61 8.36 15.88
CA PRO A 62 -9.46 9.56 16.70
C PRO A 62 -10.40 10.71 16.28
N LEU A 63 -11.62 10.39 15.84
CA LEU A 63 -12.59 11.31 15.27
C LEU A 63 -13.98 11.12 15.91
N ASP A 64 -14.14 11.58 17.15
CA ASP A 64 -15.46 11.91 17.70
C ASP A 64 -15.27 12.74 18.96
N ASP A 65 -15.05 14.06 18.90
CA ASP A 65 -15.92 14.97 19.68
C ASP A 65 -15.81 16.45 19.27
N ALA A 66 -14.97 16.82 18.30
CA ALA A 66 -14.59 18.23 18.10
C ALA A 66 -15.14 18.93 16.84
N ARG A 67 -15.90 18.25 15.97
CA ARG A 67 -16.29 18.83 14.65
C ARG A 67 -17.71 18.55 14.16
N TYR A 68 -18.70 18.59 15.06
CA TYR A 68 -20.08 18.82 14.65
C TYR A 68 -20.67 19.95 15.52
N ASP A 69 -20.75 21.15 14.94
CA ASP A 69 -21.66 22.24 15.32
C ASP A 69 -22.46 22.63 14.06
#